data_AF-E9USA3-F1
#
_entry.id   AF-E9USA3-F1
#
_cell.length_a   1.000
_cell.length_b   1.000
_cell.length_c   1.000
_cell.angle_alpha   90.00
_cell.angle_beta   90.00
_cell.angle_gamma   90.00
#
_symmetry.space_group_name_H-M   'P 1'
#
loop_
_entity.id
_entity.type
_entity.pdbx_description
1 polymer ?
#
loop_
_entity_poly.entity_id
_entity_poly.type
_entity_poly.pdbx_seq_one_letter_code
_entity_poly.pdbx_strand_id
1 'polypeptide(L)'
;MYGENSGQLRDHLATLLGQYRVNHQVLRQVTRTRSPLGIEERQAEVGAQVRRYRYTILSWCHQALTQADPNPRASHDRDAYEPPDWLRHSLTRVLALNPERLPTMAELTTQQEVETLEPWRQAAKAAALAEHDFDSGLGDGLLDHREWLTITGDIADITKALLVLDHRYQCLPGWETLKGIRGLSKYAEDCATRTQELYRKPNHNIDWRGWRPAAPEIAPDADHITQVIAAEHRLLNSLKAIPSMSNLRHLLHSQRELSHLVADRAREFAPEQAAHFRRRERTYGALIRASRTAAGLAGTGAEATLHSADATRLLVRIPVGAPLNVEALRNLDKLVRHVDNRLAAAIEQGFNVRIYLVRSTLPRIDPSDGNLAHQARVIYEPLQREGRAPLIALARQRLRTVPVRLAAPGDAAITRADFRAAINHRQRRNPEISF
;
A
#
# COMPACT_ATOMS: atom_id res chain seq x y z
N MET A 1 -5.62 -7.87 -1.77
CA MET A 1 -4.27 -7.29 -1.95
C MET A 1 -4.26 -6.35 -3.14
N TYR A 2 -3.29 -5.44 -3.24
CA TYR A 2 -3.20 -4.50 -4.36
C TYR A 2 -3.14 -5.20 -5.71
N GLY A 3 -2.33 -6.25 -5.86
CA GLY A 3 -2.24 -6.99 -7.11
C GLY A 3 -3.58 -7.60 -7.56
N GLU A 4 -4.38 -8.08 -6.62
CA GLU A 4 -5.69 -8.69 -6.88
C GLU A 4 -6.73 -7.61 -7.21
N ASN A 5 -6.87 -6.58 -6.37
CA ASN A 5 -7.87 -5.53 -6.56
C ASN A 5 -7.57 -4.68 -7.80
N SER A 6 -6.31 -4.27 -7.99
CA SER A 6 -5.89 -3.54 -9.20
C SER A 6 -5.91 -4.43 -10.44
N GLY A 7 -5.68 -5.75 -10.30
CA GLY A 7 -5.86 -6.73 -11.36
C GLY A 7 -7.30 -6.78 -11.85
N GLN A 8 -8.27 -7.00 -10.94
CA GLN A 8 -9.70 -6.98 -11.26
C GLN A 8 -10.13 -5.67 -11.90
N LEU A 9 -9.67 -4.54 -11.37
CA LEU A 9 -9.95 -3.22 -11.94
C LEU A 9 -9.45 -3.13 -13.40
N ARG A 10 -8.20 -3.54 -13.66
CA ARG A 10 -7.62 -3.54 -15.01
C ARG A 10 -8.37 -4.48 -15.96
N ASP A 11 -8.72 -5.69 -15.53
CA ASP A 11 -9.42 -6.69 -16.36
C ASP A 11 -10.81 -6.22 -16.78
N HIS A 12 -11.55 -5.63 -15.85
CA HIS A 12 -12.88 -5.09 -16.14
C HIS A 12 -12.82 -3.83 -17.01
N LEU A 13 -11.83 -2.95 -16.81
CA LEU A 13 -11.60 -1.82 -17.71
C LEU A 13 -11.13 -2.26 -19.11
N ALA A 14 -10.29 -3.29 -19.20
CA ALA A 14 -9.89 -3.90 -20.48
C ALA A 14 -11.11 -4.48 -21.22
N THR A 15 -11.99 -5.15 -20.49
CA THR A 15 -13.27 -5.65 -21.01
C THR A 15 -14.11 -4.52 -21.59
N LEU A 16 -14.26 -3.40 -20.86
CA LEU A 16 -14.98 -2.21 -21.35
C LEU A 16 -14.33 -1.60 -22.59
N LEU A 17 -13.00 -1.53 -22.64
CA LEU A 17 -12.27 -1.04 -23.80
C LEU A 17 -12.40 -1.97 -25.02
N GLY A 18 -12.66 -3.27 -24.81
CA GLY A 18 -12.96 -4.24 -25.85
C GLY A 18 -14.39 -4.21 -26.37
N GLN A 19 -15.33 -3.54 -25.68
CA GLN A 19 -16.72 -3.44 -26.13
C GLN A 19 -16.87 -2.46 -27.30
N TYR A 20 -17.69 -2.84 -28.28
CA TYR A 20 -17.99 -2.05 -29.48
C TYR A 20 -19.44 -1.59 -29.51
N ARG A 21 -19.67 -0.38 -30.05
CA ARG A 21 -21.03 0.20 -30.21
C ARG A 21 -21.81 0.23 -28.90
N VAL A 22 -21.13 0.61 -27.82
CA VAL A 22 -21.65 0.46 -26.45
C VAL A 22 -22.98 1.18 -26.22
N ASN A 23 -23.16 2.38 -26.76
CA ASN A 23 -24.43 3.11 -26.65
C ASN A 23 -25.60 2.31 -27.24
N HIS A 24 -25.42 1.72 -28.43
CA HIS A 24 -26.46 0.90 -29.05
C HIS A 24 -26.74 -0.38 -28.25
N GLN A 25 -25.70 -1.04 -27.72
CA GLN A 25 -25.88 -2.26 -26.92
C GLN A 25 -26.62 -1.99 -25.62
N VAL A 26 -26.24 -0.95 -24.88
CA VAL A 26 -26.89 -0.53 -23.63
C VAL A 26 -28.35 -0.19 -23.89
N LEU A 27 -28.64 0.67 -24.87
CA LEU A 27 -30.00 1.07 -25.19
C LEU A 27 -30.87 -0.12 -25.60
N ARG A 28 -30.34 -1.04 -26.41
CA ARG A 28 -31.06 -2.26 -26.83
C ARG A 28 -31.38 -3.18 -25.65
N GLN A 29 -30.46 -3.33 -24.68
CA GLN A 29 -30.69 -4.14 -23.50
C GLN A 29 -31.73 -3.52 -22.57
N VAL A 30 -31.68 -2.20 -22.37
CA VAL A 30 -32.70 -1.46 -21.58
C VAL A 30 -34.09 -1.61 -22.18
N THR A 31 -34.25 -1.52 -23.51
CA THR A 31 -35.54 -1.71 -24.17
C THR A 31 -36.08 -3.14 -24.04
N ARG A 32 -35.22 -4.15 -23.83
CA ARG A 32 -35.64 -5.55 -23.67
C ARG A 32 -36.13 -5.89 -22.26
N THR A 33 -35.60 -5.22 -21.25
CA THR A 33 -35.87 -5.55 -19.84
C THR A 33 -37.06 -4.79 -19.26
N ARG A 34 -37.61 -3.79 -19.96
CA ARG A 34 -38.68 -2.92 -19.47
C ARG A 34 -39.81 -2.73 -20.49
N SER A 35 -40.99 -2.44 -19.95
CA SER A 35 -42.18 -1.98 -20.70
C SER A 35 -41.90 -0.63 -21.41
N PRO A 36 -42.58 -0.30 -22.53
CA PRO A 36 -42.41 0.96 -23.26
C PRO A 36 -42.59 2.23 -22.41
N LEU A 37 -43.42 2.14 -21.36
CA LEU A 37 -43.62 3.21 -20.39
C LEU A 37 -42.38 3.32 -19.47
N GLY A 38 -41.66 4.44 -19.54
CA GLY A 38 -40.50 4.74 -18.69
C GLY A 38 -39.13 4.31 -19.25
N ILE A 39 -39.03 3.98 -20.54
CA ILE A 39 -37.75 3.61 -21.17
C ILE A 39 -36.74 4.78 -21.11
N GLU A 40 -37.16 6.00 -21.41
CA GLU A 40 -36.25 7.17 -21.42
C GLU A 40 -35.69 7.46 -20.03
N GLU A 41 -36.54 7.39 -18.99
CA GLU A 41 -36.13 7.52 -17.59
C GLU A 41 -35.12 6.44 -17.22
N ARG A 42 -35.37 5.19 -17.59
CA ARG A 42 -34.44 4.09 -17.34
C ARG A 42 -33.11 4.26 -18.07
N GLN A 43 -33.12 4.76 -19.29
CA GLN A 43 -31.89 5.04 -20.04
C GLN A 43 -31.06 6.12 -19.34
N ALA A 44 -31.71 7.18 -18.84
CA ALA A 44 -31.04 8.22 -18.07
C ALA A 44 -30.50 7.72 -16.72
N GLU A 45 -31.24 6.86 -16.02
CA GLU A 45 -30.78 6.21 -14.78
C GLU A 45 -29.51 5.39 -15.01
N VAL A 46 -29.47 4.61 -16.09
CA VAL A 46 -28.31 3.82 -16.50
C VAL A 46 -27.11 4.73 -16.78
N GLY A 47 -27.32 5.82 -17.52
CA GLY A 47 -26.28 6.83 -17.72
C GLY A 47 -25.72 7.37 -16.41
N ALA A 48 -26.61 7.80 -15.51
CA ALA A 48 -26.23 8.30 -14.19
C ALA A 48 -25.50 7.24 -13.34
N GLN A 49 -25.89 5.97 -13.42
CA GLN A 49 -25.25 4.88 -12.70
C GLN A 49 -23.80 4.66 -13.17
N VAL A 50 -23.56 4.66 -14.48
CA VAL A 50 -22.20 4.54 -15.02
C VAL A 50 -21.34 5.75 -14.62
N ARG A 51 -21.91 6.96 -14.54
CA ARG A 51 -21.17 8.13 -14.03
C ARG A 51 -20.71 7.95 -12.58
N ARG A 52 -21.55 7.37 -11.71
CA ARG A 52 -21.17 7.05 -10.33
C ARG A 52 -20.03 6.03 -10.29
N TYR A 53 -20.11 4.97 -11.08
CA TYR A 53 -19.02 3.98 -11.20
C TYR A 53 -17.71 4.62 -11.69
N ARG A 54 -17.76 5.45 -12.74
CA ARG A 54 -16.62 6.23 -13.24
C ARG A 54 -16.04 7.14 -12.15
N TYR A 55 -16.90 7.83 -11.39
CA TYR A 55 -16.49 8.72 -10.31
C TYR A 55 -15.77 7.99 -9.18
N THR A 56 -16.22 6.79 -8.79
CA THR A 56 -15.51 5.94 -7.81
C THR A 56 -14.10 5.62 -8.29
N ILE A 57 -13.93 5.20 -9.56
CA ILE A 57 -12.61 4.83 -10.08
C ILE A 57 -11.68 6.06 -10.16
N LEU A 58 -12.19 7.23 -10.59
CA LEU A 58 -11.43 8.48 -10.57
C LEU A 58 -11.05 8.90 -9.15
N SER A 59 -11.95 8.74 -8.19
CA SER A 59 -11.70 9.06 -6.78
C SER A 59 -10.60 8.18 -6.21
N TRP A 60 -10.65 6.87 -6.51
CA TRP A 60 -9.58 5.94 -6.14
C TRP A 60 -8.24 6.33 -6.78
N CYS A 61 -8.20 6.69 -8.07
CA CYS A 61 -6.96 7.15 -8.73
C CYS A 61 -6.34 8.36 -8.01
N HIS A 62 -7.17 9.33 -7.63
CA HIS A 62 -6.73 10.51 -6.89
C HIS A 62 -6.24 10.17 -5.47
N GLN A 63 -7.00 9.37 -4.73
CA GLN A 63 -6.61 8.92 -3.40
C GLN A 63 -5.30 8.14 -3.45
N ALA A 64 -5.14 7.25 -4.42
CA ALA A 64 -3.96 6.43 -4.61
C ALA A 64 -2.70 7.27 -4.85
N LEU A 65 -2.74 8.28 -5.73
CA LEU A 65 -1.61 9.22 -5.93
C LEU A 65 -1.30 10.04 -4.68
N THR A 66 -2.31 10.36 -3.87
CA THR A 66 -2.15 11.19 -2.68
C THR A 66 -1.54 10.38 -1.52
N GLN A 67 -2.04 9.17 -1.28
CA GLN A 67 -1.64 8.36 -0.14
C GLN A 67 -0.34 7.57 -0.40
N ALA A 68 -0.09 7.17 -1.65
CA ALA A 68 1.13 6.45 -2.02
C ALA A 68 2.35 7.36 -2.18
N ASP A 69 2.18 8.69 -2.13
CA ASP A 69 3.27 9.65 -2.26
C ASP A 69 4.34 9.40 -1.16
N PRO A 70 5.61 9.14 -1.54
CA PRO A 70 6.69 8.96 -0.57
C PRO A 70 7.01 10.23 0.22
N ASN A 71 6.66 11.41 -0.29
CA ASN A 71 6.95 12.71 0.31
C ASN A 71 5.70 13.61 0.40
N PRO A 72 4.64 13.20 1.14
CA PRO A 72 3.34 13.88 1.14
C PRO A 72 3.37 15.29 1.76
N ARG A 73 4.45 15.66 2.47
CA ARG A 73 4.65 16.96 3.11
C ARG A 73 5.69 17.84 2.41
N ALA A 74 6.29 17.39 1.31
CA ALA A 74 7.17 18.24 0.53
C ALA A 74 6.34 19.38 -0.07
N SER A 75 6.75 20.61 0.19
CA SER A 75 6.19 21.77 -0.51
C SER A 75 6.69 21.71 -1.94
N HIS A 76 5.84 21.21 -2.84
CA HIS A 76 6.14 21.26 -4.26
C HIS A 76 5.70 22.65 -4.73
N ASP A 77 6.67 23.52 -5.01
CA ASP A 77 6.39 24.68 -5.85
C ASP A 77 6.00 24.20 -7.24
N ARG A 78 5.13 24.94 -7.95
CA ARG A 78 4.65 24.54 -9.28
C ARG A 78 5.79 24.33 -10.28
N ASP A 79 6.91 25.04 -10.10
CA ASP A 79 8.10 24.94 -10.94
C ASP A 79 8.87 23.63 -10.71
N ALA A 80 8.60 22.92 -9.60
CA ALA A 80 9.20 21.64 -9.24
C ALA A 80 8.26 20.44 -9.44
N TYR A 81 7.07 20.64 -10.02
CA TYR A 81 6.11 19.56 -10.21
C TYR A 81 6.65 18.51 -11.19
N GLU A 82 6.74 17.27 -10.73
CA GLU A 82 6.99 16.12 -11.58
C GLU A 82 5.69 15.64 -12.24
N PRO A 83 5.74 14.78 -13.29
CA PRO A 83 4.53 14.27 -13.94
C PRO A 83 3.46 13.69 -13.00
N PRO A 84 3.79 12.97 -11.91
CA PRO A 84 2.81 12.54 -10.90
C PRO A 84 2.05 13.68 -10.22
N ASP A 85 2.73 14.81 -9.93
CA ASP A 85 2.11 15.97 -9.29
C ASP A 85 1.10 16.64 -10.20
N TRP A 86 1.44 16.79 -11.48
CA TRP A 86 0.53 17.34 -12.49
C TRP A 86 -0.69 16.45 -12.72
N LEU A 87 -0.50 15.13 -12.72
CA LEU A 87 -1.60 14.17 -12.82
C LEU A 87 -2.52 14.27 -11.59
N ARG A 88 -1.95 14.28 -10.38
CA ARG A 88 -2.70 14.47 -9.12
C ARG A 88 -3.50 15.76 -9.14
N HIS A 89 -2.86 16.89 -9.44
CA HIS A 89 -3.50 18.20 -9.53
C HIS A 89 -4.67 18.23 -10.52
N SER A 90 -4.48 17.59 -11.68
CA SER A 90 -5.52 17.52 -12.72
C SER A 90 -6.69 16.64 -12.32
N LEU A 91 -6.44 15.51 -11.63
CA LEU A 91 -7.48 14.67 -11.05
C LEU A 91 -8.26 15.42 -9.96
N THR A 92 -7.59 16.16 -9.07
CA THR A 92 -8.27 17.03 -8.08
C THR A 92 -9.23 17.99 -8.76
N ARG A 93 -8.78 18.67 -9.83
CA ARG A 93 -9.61 19.60 -10.60
C ARG A 93 -10.79 18.92 -11.27
N VAL A 94 -10.58 17.74 -11.86
CA VAL A 94 -11.65 16.98 -12.53
C VAL A 94 -12.69 16.51 -11.52
N LEU A 95 -12.29 16.00 -10.36
CA LEU A 95 -13.24 15.61 -9.30
C LEU A 95 -14.04 16.82 -8.78
N ALA A 96 -13.40 17.97 -8.58
CA ALA A 96 -14.08 19.19 -8.14
C ALA A 96 -15.10 19.73 -9.15
N LEU A 97 -14.84 19.58 -10.45
CA LEU A 97 -15.73 20.06 -11.52
C LEU A 97 -16.84 19.06 -11.90
N ASN A 98 -16.76 17.83 -11.42
CA ASN A 98 -17.71 16.75 -11.72
C ASN A 98 -18.15 16.06 -10.42
N PRO A 99 -18.75 16.80 -9.46
CA PRO A 99 -19.22 16.19 -8.22
C PRO A 99 -20.33 15.18 -8.54
N GLU A 100 -20.19 13.97 -8.01
CA GLU A 100 -21.14 12.88 -8.20
C GLU A 100 -21.20 12.06 -6.90
N ARG A 101 -22.35 11.43 -6.64
CA ARG A 101 -22.48 10.59 -5.44
C ARG A 101 -21.78 9.25 -5.66
N LEU A 102 -21.16 8.70 -4.61
CA LEU A 102 -20.62 7.34 -4.68
C LEU A 102 -21.78 6.32 -4.82
N PRO A 103 -21.57 5.21 -5.54
CA PRO A 103 -22.51 4.09 -5.59
C PRO A 103 -22.83 3.57 -4.19
N THR A 104 -24.06 3.11 -3.99
CA THR A 104 -24.44 2.45 -2.73
C THR A 104 -23.86 1.04 -2.65
N MET A 105 -23.81 0.46 -1.44
CA MET A 105 -23.40 -0.94 -1.29
C MET A 105 -24.26 -1.88 -2.14
N ALA A 106 -25.58 -1.66 -2.18
CA ALA A 106 -26.49 -2.45 -3.00
C ALA A 106 -26.17 -2.33 -4.51
N GLU A 107 -25.81 -1.14 -5.00
CA GLU A 107 -25.38 -0.92 -6.38
C GLU A 107 -24.06 -1.65 -6.70
N LEU A 108 -23.17 -1.83 -5.71
CA LEU A 108 -21.89 -2.52 -5.87
C LEU A 108 -21.96 -4.02 -5.65
N THR A 109 -22.97 -4.55 -4.96
CA THR A 109 -23.09 -5.99 -4.68
C THR A 109 -24.12 -6.71 -5.55
N THR A 110 -25.11 -5.99 -6.07
CA THR A 110 -26.17 -6.58 -6.90
C THR A 110 -25.73 -6.67 -8.36
N GLN A 111 -25.89 -7.87 -8.95
CA GLN A 111 -25.63 -8.11 -10.36
C GLN A 111 -26.48 -7.18 -11.23
N GLN A 112 -25.88 -6.63 -12.31
CA GLN A 112 -26.59 -5.72 -13.20
C GLN A 112 -27.55 -6.47 -14.13
N GLU A 113 -28.77 -5.93 -14.27
CA GLU A 113 -29.75 -6.41 -15.27
C GLU A 113 -29.26 -6.15 -16.71
N VAL A 114 -28.50 -5.07 -16.90
CA VAL A 114 -27.89 -4.70 -18.18
C VAL A 114 -26.45 -5.24 -18.17
N GLU A 115 -26.24 -6.39 -18.81
CA GLU A 115 -24.97 -7.11 -18.82
C GLU A 115 -23.76 -6.25 -19.24
N THR A 116 -23.96 -5.29 -20.17
CA THR A 116 -22.87 -4.39 -20.60
C THR A 116 -22.37 -3.45 -19.49
N LEU A 117 -23.14 -3.27 -18.41
CA LEU A 117 -22.75 -2.45 -17.25
C LEU A 117 -22.05 -3.26 -16.16
N GLU A 118 -22.12 -4.59 -16.22
CA GLU A 118 -21.52 -5.45 -15.20
C GLU A 118 -20.01 -5.21 -15.05
N PRO A 119 -19.21 -5.02 -16.14
CA PRO A 119 -17.81 -4.63 -16.00
C PRO A 119 -17.62 -3.26 -15.33
N TRP A 120 -18.51 -2.28 -15.52
CA TRP A 120 -18.43 -1.01 -14.78
C TRP A 120 -18.66 -1.20 -13.28
N ARG A 121 -19.67 -1.99 -12.91
CA ARG A 121 -19.94 -2.31 -11.51
C ARG A 121 -18.74 -3.00 -10.86
N GLN A 122 -18.18 -4.01 -11.53
CA GLN A 122 -17.06 -4.77 -10.99
C GLN A 122 -15.78 -3.94 -10.90
N ALA A 123 -15.51 -3.07 -11.89
CA ALA A 123 -14.41 -2.11 -11.81
C ALA A 123 -14.59 -1.13 -10.63
N ALA A 124 -15.80 -0.58 -10.44
CA ALA A 124 -16.08 0.30 -9.31
C ALA A 124 -15.99 -0.43 -7.96
N LYS A 125 -16.46 -1.69 -7.88
CA LYS A 125 -16.32 -2.53 -6.69
C LYS A 125 -14.84 -2.80 -6.37
N ALA A 126 -14.04 -3.14 -7.37
CA ALA A 126 -12.61 -3.36 -7.20
C ALA A 126 -11.89 -2.09 -6.73
N ALA A 127 -12.24 -0.92 -7.29
CA ALA A 127 -11.72 0.38 -6.83
C ALA A 127 -12.12 0.69 -5.38
N ALA A 128 -13.38 0.47 -5.00
CA ALA A 128 -13.85 0.68 -3.63
C ALA A 128 -13.15 -0.25 -2.62
N LEU A 129 -12.95 -1.52 -2.96
CA LEU A 129 -12.19 -2.46 -2.12
C LEU A 129 -10.70 -2.10 -2.03
N ALA A 130 -10.13 -1.58 -3.12
CA ALA A 130 -8.74 -1.15 -3.18
C ALA A 130 -8.44 0.09 -2.31
N GLU A 131 -9.45 0.84 -1.85
CA GLU A 131 -9.24 1.93 -0.89
C GLU A 131 -8.62 1.40 0.42
N HIS A 132 -9.01 0.20 0.86
CA HIS A 132 -8.48 -0.43 2.08
C HIS A 132 -7.02 -0.87 1.96
N ASP A 133 -6.48 -0.92 0.74
CA ASP A 133 -5.10 -1.30 0.51
C ASP A 133 -4.13 -0.22 1.06
N PHE A 134 -4.51 1.06 1.07
CA PHE A 134 -3.66 2.15 1.55
C PHE A 134 -3.44 2.13 3.06
N ASP A 135 -4.51 1.95 3.84
CA ASP A 135 -4.44 1.71 5.30
C ASP A 135 -3.65 0.43 5.66
N SER A 136 -3.43 -0.44 4.67
CA SER A 136 -2.77 -1.75 4.81
C SER A 136 -1.39 -1.80 4.17
N GLY A 137 -0.65 -0.68 4.18
CA GLY A 137 0.79 -0.65 3.87
C GLY A 137 1.15 -0.15 2.46
N LEU A 138 0.19 0.46 1.76
CA LEU A 138 0.45 1.26 0.56
C LEU A 138 0.49 2.77 0.83
N GLY A 139 -0.01 3.23 1.98
CA GLY A 139 0.02 4.62 2.41
C GLY A 139 1.30 5.06 3.17
N ASP A 140 1.30 6.33 3.57
CA ASP A 140 2.23 6.96 4.53
C ASP A 140 3.73 6.95 4.16
N GLY A 141 4.05 6.90 2.87
CA GLY A 141 5.43 6.93 2.39
C GLY A 141 6.24 5.68 2.73
N LEU A 142 5.57 4.54 2.94
CA LEU A 142 6.18 3.23 3.17
C LEU A 142 6.68 2.55 1.89
N LEU A 143 6.39 3.15 0.73
CA LEU A 143 6.76 2.61 -0.57
C LEU A 143 8.18 3.02 -0.93
N ASP A 144 8.93 2.09 -1.51
CA ASP A 144 10.13 2.47 -2.23
C ASP A 144 9.76 3.25 -3.50
N HIS A 145 10.71 4.02 -4.03
CA HIS A 145 10.46 4.88 -5.18
C HIS A 145 10.03 4.10 -6.44
N ARG A 146 10.44 2.82 -6.61
CA ARG A 146 10.03 1.98 -7.74
C ARG A 146 8.61 1.43 -7.57
N GLU A 147 8.25 1.05 -6.36
CA GLU A 147 6.89 0.66 -5.97
C GLU A 147 5.92 1.82 -6.19
N TRP A 148 6.28 3.02 -5.72
CA TRP A 148 5.51 4.24 -5.96
C TRP A 148 5.31 4.51 -7.47
N LEU A 149 6.38 4.48 -8.27
CA LEU A 149 6.25 4.70 -9.72
C LEU A 149 5.46 3.61 -10.44
N THR A 150 5.44 2.38 -9.91
CA THR A 150 4.59 1.32 -10.45
C THR A 150 3.11 1.66 -10.26
N ILE A 151 2.72 2.10 -9.05
CA ILE A 151 1.36 2.56 -8.77
C ILE A 151 1.00 3.76 -9.65
N THR A 152 1.91 4.72 -9.75
CA THR A 152 1.70 5.93 -10.54
C THR A 152 1.50 5.61 -12.02
N GLY A 153 2.26 4.66 -12.56
CA GLY A 153 2.08 4.17 -13.94
C GLY A 153 0.74 3.44 -14.12
N ASP A 154 0.35 2.60 -13.16
CA ASP A 154 -0.96 1.92 -13.17
C ASP A 154 -2.12 2.94 -13.15
N ILE A 155 -2.02 4.00 -12.34
CA ILE A 155 -3.03 5.08 -12.25
C ILE A 155 -3.08 5.89 -13.55
N ALA A 156 -1.93 6.16 -14.16
CA ALA A 156 -1.86 6.84 -15.45
C ALA A 156 -2.57 6.04 -16.54
N ASP A 157 -2.33 4.73 -16.62
CA ASP A 157 -2.99 3.81 -17.56
C ASP A 157 -4.51 3.75 -17.29
N ILE A 158 -4.94 3.65 -16.02
CA ILE A 158 -6.36 3.66 -15.65
C ILE A 158 -7.03 4.98 -16.04
N THR A 159 -6.37 6.12 -15.78
CA THR A 159 -6.88 7.45 -16.16
C THR A 159 -7.04 7.56 -17.67
N LYS A 160 -6.06 7.08 -18.46
CA LYS A 160 -6.15 7.02 -19.93
C LYS A 160 -7.35 6.19 -20.38
N ALA A 161 -7.58 5.02 -19.79
CA ALA A 161 -8.73 4.17 -20.10
C ALA A 161 -10.06 4.88 -19.83
N LEU A 162 -10.19 5.56 -18.68
CA LEU A 162 -11.40 6.30 -18.34
C LEU A 162 -11.68 7.45 -19.29
N LEU A 163 -10.66 8.15 -19.80
CA LEU A 163 -10.82 9.19 -20.82
C LEU A 163 -11.31 8.62 -22.16
N VAL A 164 -10.80 7.45 -22.57
CA VAL A 164 -11.29 6.75 -23.77
C VAL A 164 -12.75 6.33 -23.61
N LEU A 165 -13.09 5.75 -22.45
CA LEU A 165 -14.46 5.36 -22.13
C LEU A 165 -15.38 6.57 -22.04
N ASP A 166 -14.93 7.68 -21.46
CA ASP A 166 -15.73 8.91 -21.37
C ASP A 166 -16.25 9.40 -22.72
N HIS A 167 -15.36 9.38 -23.71
CA HIS A 167 -15.72 9.72 -25.08
C HIS A 167 -16.66 8.69 -25.72
N ARG A 168 -16.49 7.39 -25.47
CA ARG A 168 -17.33 6.34 -26.07
C ARG A 168 -18.78 6.39 -25.58
N TYR A 169 -18.99 6.75 -24.32
CA TYR A 169 -20.32 6.83 -23.69
C TYR A 169 -21.01 8.17 -23.89
N GLN A 170 -20.41 9.13 -24.60
CA GLN A 170 -20.91 10.51 -24.74
C GLN A 170 -22.34 10.64 -25.31
N CYS A 171 -22.83 9.62 -26.03
CA CYS A 171 -24.17 9.60 -26.63
C CYS A 171 -25.20 8.81 -25.80
N LEU A 172 -24.82 8.29 -24.63
CA LEU A 172 -25.77 7.61 -23.75
C LEU A 172 -26.66 8.65 -23.07
N PRO A 173 -28.00 8.47 -23.03
CA PRO A 173 -28.89 9.36 -22.29
C PRO A 173 -28.49 9.42 -20.80
N GLY A 174 -28.57 10.62 -20.21
CA GLY A 174 -28.09 10.85 -18.85
C GLY A 174 -26.56 10.85 -18.70
N TRP A 175 -25.78 10.75 -19.79
CA TRP A 175 -24.33 10.90 -19.73
C TRP A 175 -23.92 12.36 -19.57
N GLU A 176 -22.93 12.60 -18.71
CA GLU A 176 -22.24 13.88 -18.61
C GLU A 176 -20.75 13.62 -18.80
N THR A 177 -20.19 14.20 -19.87
CA THR A 177 -18.76 14.14 -20.19
C THR A 177 -17.95 14.86 -19.13
N LEU A 178 -16.74 14.36 -18.84
CA LEU A 178 -15.88 14.94 -17.82
C LEU A 178 -15.48 16.38 -18.17
N LYS A 179 -15.78 17.31 -17.26
CA LYS A 179 -15.30 18.70 -17.30
C LYS A 179 -13.87 18.77 -16.78
N GLY A 180 -13.08 19.73 -17.28
CA GLY A 180 -11.72 19.96 -16.78
C GLY A 180 -10.66 18.98 -17.28
N ILE A 181 -10.96 18.17 -18.30
CA ILE A 181 -10.03 17.19 -18.89
C ILE A 181 -8.79 17.81 -19.57
N ARG A 182 -8.78 19.14 -19.75
CA ARG A 182 -7.65 19.86 -20.37
C ARG A 182 -6.41 19.72 -19.50
N GLY A 183 -5.41 19.01 -20.02
CA GLY A 183 -4.19 18.67 -19.29
C GLY A 183 -4.21 17.25 -18.72
N LEU A 184 -5.36 16.73 -18.26
CA LEU A 184 -5.45 15.39 -17.66
C LEU A 184 -4.91 14.29 -18.60
N SER A 185 -5.33 14.31 -19.87
CA SER A 185 -4.84 13.35 -20.87
C SER A 185 -3.33 13.47 -21.10
N LYS A 186 -2.79 14.70 -21.14
CA LYS A 186 -1.37 14.95 -21.35
C LYS A 186 -0.57 14.44 -20.15
N TYR A 187 -0.96 14.81 -18.94
CA TYR A 187 -0.24 14.42 -17.74
C TYR A 187 -0.34 12.93 -17.44
N ALA A 188 -1.45 12.28 -17.78
CA ALA A 188 -1.52 10.82 -17.73
C ALA A 188 -0.54 10.18 -18.73
N GLU A 189 -0.41 10.71 -19.95
CA GLU A 189 0.58 10.23 -20.93
C GLU A 189 2.02 10.47 -20.48
N ASP A 190 2.33 11.68 -20.03
CA ASP A 190 3.65 12.07 -19.53
C ASP A 190 4.06 11.17 -18.36
N CYS A 191 3.12 10.88 -17.46
CA CYS A 191 3.32 10.01 -16.31
C CYS A 191 3.53 8.54 -16.70
N ALA A 192 2.71 8.01 -17.61
CA ALA A 192 2.87 6.65 -18.15
C ALA A 192 4.22 6.49 -18.88
N THR A 193 4.62 7.48 -19.68
CA THR A 193 5.90 7.49 -20.40
C THR A 193 7.06 7.55 -19.42
N ARG A 194 7.03 8.49 -18.45
CA ARG A 194 8.09 8.66 -17.46
C ARG A 194 8.32 7.41 -16.61
N THR A 195 7.25 6.77 -16.16
CA THR A 195 7.33 5.55 -15.35
C THR A 195 7.93 4.38 -16.15
N GLN A 196 7.60 4.28 -17.44
CA GLN A 196 8.18 3.30 -18.36
C GLN A 196 9.67 3.55 -18.65
N GLU A 197 10.05 4.80 -18.94
CA GLU A 197 11.44 5.19 -19.23
C GLU A 197 12.38 4.86 -18.06
N LEU A 198 11.98 5.22 -16.83
CA LEU A 198 12.84 5.09 -15.67
C LEU A 198 13.10 3.64 -15.25
N TYR A 199 12.12 2.74 -15.43
CA TYR A 199 12.22 1.40 -14.83
C TYR A 199 11.99 0.22 -15.76
N ARG A 200 11.46 0.42 -16.98
CA ARG A 200 11.15 -0.58 -18.05
C ARG A 200 10.24 -1.75 -17.64
N LYS A 201 10.29 -2.21 -16.39
CA LYS A 201 9.52 -3.30 -15.78
C LYS A 201 8.93 -2.84 -14.44
N PRO A 202 7.63 -3.06 -14.20
CA PRO A 202 6.97 -2.84 -12.91
C PRO A 202 7.67 -3.57 -11.75
N ASN A 203 7.61 -2.99 -10.54
CA ASN A 203 8.06 -3.65 -9.32
C ASN A 203 6.90 -4.47 -8.72
N HIS A 204 6.86 -5.78 -9.03
CA HIS A 204 5.80 -6.69 -8.60
C HIS A 204 5.77 -6.97 -7.09
N ASN A 205 6.73 -6.49 -6.30
CA ASN A 205 6.62 -6.52 -4.84
C ASN A 205 5.40 -5.74 -4.35
N ILE A 206 5.00 -4.71 -5.10
CA ILE A 206 3.83 -3.90 -4.76
C ILE A 206 2.52 -4.70 -4.81
N ASP A 207 2.46 -5.71 -5.67
CA ASP A 207 1.27 -6.55 -5.86
C ASP A 207 0.97 -7.41 -4.64
N TRP A 208 1.98 -7.69 -3.83
CA TRP A 208 1.86 -8.40 -2.57
C TRP A 208 1.45 -7.50 -1.39
N ARG A 209 1.46 -6.17 -1.56
CA ARG A 209 1.06 -5.23 -0.51
C ARG A 209 -0.46 -5.03 -0.47
N GLY A 210 -0.93 -4.31 0.54
CA GLY A 210 -2.34 -3.96 0.71
C GLY A 210 -3.09 -4.89 1.64
N TRP A 211 -4.42 -4.73 1.63
CA TRP A 211 -5.30 -5.42 2.54
C TRP A 211 -5.32 -6.92 2.23
N ARG A 212 -5.30 -7.70 3.30
CA ARG A 212 -5.44 -9.15 3.28
C ARG A 212 -6.54 -9.52 4.28
N PRO A 213 -7.35 -10.54 3.97
CA PRO A 213 -8.24 -11.13 4.97
C PRO A 213 -7.43 -11.47 6.22
N ALA A 214 -8.01 -11.29 7.40
CA ALA A 214 -7.40 -11.77 8.62
C ALA A 214 -7.09 -13.26 8.44
N ALA A 215 -5.86 -13.66 8.77
CA ALA A 215 -5.54 -15.08 8.77
C ALA A 215 -6.51 -15.80 9.72
N PRO A 216 -7.02 -16.99 9.34
CA PRO A 216 -7.89 -17.75 10.21
C PRO A 216 -7.20 -17.96 11.56
N GLU A 217 -7.98 -17.82 12.64
CA GLU A 217 -7.47 -18.02 13.99
C GLU A 217 -6.93 -19.45 14.10
N ILE A 218 -5.66 -19.56 14.50
CA ILE A 218 -5.03 -20.87 14.69
C ILE A 218 -5.67 -21.51 15.90
N ALA A 219 -6.16 -22.74 15.72
CA ALA A 219 -6.91 -23.46 16.74
C ALA A 219 -6.11 -23.62 18.05
N PRO A 220 -6.76 -23.60 19.23
CA PRO A 220 -6.08 -23.65 20.53
C PRO A 220 -5.24 -24.92 20.76
N ASP A 221 -5.56 -25.99 20.04
CA ASP A 221 -4.91 -27.30 20.07
C ASP A 221 -3.73 -27.44 19.10
N ALA A 222 -3.41 -26.39 18.33
CA ALA A 222 -2.25 -26.39 17.45
C ALA A 222 -0.95 -26.60 18.22
N ASP A 223 0.02 -27.28 17.60
CA ASP A 223 1.37 -27.49 18.17
C ASP A 223 2.00 -26.17 18.65
N HIS A 224 2.78 -26.22 19.73
CA HIS A 224 3.33 -25.03 20.40
C HIS A 224 4.16 -24.15 19.46
N ILE A 225 4.92 -24.73 18.52
CA ILE A 225 5.68 -23.94 17.53
C ILE A 225 4.74 -23.25 16.51
N THR A 226 3.62 -23.87 16.17
CA THR A 226 2.58 -23.28 15.32
C THR A 226 1.94 -22.09 16.03
N GLN A 227 1.73 -22.18 17.34
CA GLN A 227 1.26 -21.04 18.14
C GLN A 227 2.27 -19.90 18.21
N VAL A 228 3.59 -20.20 18.24
CA VAL A 228 4.65 -19.17 18.14
C VAL A 228 4.59 -18.49 16.77
N ILE A 229 4.47 -19.25 15.68
CA ILE A 229 4.30 -18.71 14.33
C ILE A 229 3.02 -17.85 14.24
N ALA A 230 1.92 -18.27 14.87
CA ALA A 230 0.68 -17.52 14.97
C ALA A 230 0.87 -16.17 15.67
N ALA A 231 1.59 -16.16 16.79
CA ALA A 231 1.87 -14.96 17.55
C ALA A 231 2.76 -13.98 16.77
N GLU A 232 3.80 -14.47 16.10
CA GLU A 232 4.63 -13.67 15.20
C GLU A 232 3.84 -13.13 14.00
N HIS A 233 2.91 -13.91 13.44
CA HIS A 233 2.02 -13.43 12.38
C HIS A 233 1.09 -12.31 12.86
N ARG A 234 0.51 -12.45 14.07
CA ARG A 234 -0.29 -11.39 14.70
C ARG A 234 0.54 -10.15 15.01
N LEU A 235 1.79 -10.30 15.42
CA LEU A 235 2.75 -9.20 15.55
C LEU A 235 2.92 -8.47 14.21
N LEU A 236 3.20 -9.20 13.12
CA LEU A 236 3.36 -8.59 11.80
C LEU A 236 2.12 -7.79 11.37
N ASN A 237 0.92 -8.32 11.66
CA ASN A 237 -0.36 -7.67 11.33
C ASN A 237 -0.65 -6.43 12.20
N SER A 238 -0.21 -6.42 13.45
CA SER A 238 -0.42 -5.31 14.40
C SER A 238 0.64 -4.21 14.29
N LEU A 239 1.78 -4.47 13.64
CA LEU A 239 2.79 -3.46 13.26
C LEU A 239 2.35 -2.55 12.08
N LYS A 240 1.06 -2.20 12.00
CA LYS A 240 0.53 -1.19 11.08
C LYS A 240 0.72 0.22 11.61
N ALA A 241 0.56 0.41 12.92
CA ALA A 241 0.74 1.70 13.58
C ALA A 241 2.21 1.91 13.97
N ILE A 242 2.64 3.17 13.99
CA ILE A 242 3.98 3.52 14.44
C ILE A 242 4.04 3.35 15.96
N PRO A 243 4.91 2.47 16.51
CA PRO A 243 4.97 2.24 17.94
C PRO A 243 5.57 3.46 18.66
N SER A 244 5.05 3.79 19.85
CA SER A 244 5.75 4.73 20.75
C SER A 244 7.16 4.21 21.08
N MET A 245 8.07 5.09 21.49
CA MET A 245 9.46 4.68 21.80
C MET A 245 9.53 3.63 22.92
N SER A 246 8.60 3.70 23.89
CA SER A 246 8.48 2.70 24.95
C SER A 246 8.09 1.33 24.39
N ASN A 247 7.03 1.27 23.58
CA ASN A 247 6.56 0.03 22.95
C ASN A 247 7.59 -0.51 21.95
N LEU A 248 8.27 0.35 21.20
CA LEU A 248 9.37 -0.04 20.32
C LEU A 248 10.49 -0.74 21.11
N ARG A 249 10.90 -0.21 22.27
CA ARG A 249 11.92 -0.86 23.10
C ARG A 249 11.49 -2.23 23.59
N HIS A 250 10.23 -2.38 24.04
CA HIS A 250 9.70 -3.68 24.43
C HIS A 250 9.69 -4.66 23.25
N LEU A 251 9.21 -4.22 22.08
CA LEU A 251 9.26 -5.00 20.84
C LEU A 251 10.68 -5.48 20.51
N LEU A 252 11.66 -4.57 20.52
CA LEU A 252 13.06 -4.90 20.26
C LEU A 252 13.61 -5.91 21.28
N HIS A 253 13.19 -5.81 22.55
CA HIS A 253 13.62 -6.73 23.61
C HIS A 253 13.04 -8.13 23.39
N SER A 254 11.72 -8.24 23.20
CA SER A 254 11.04 -9.51 22.96
C SER A 254 11.59 -10.21 21.71
N GLN A 255 11.83 -9.46 20.63
CA GLN A 255 12.41 -10.02 19.40
C GLN A 255 13.86 -10.47 19.56
N ARG A 256 14.66 -9.78 20.40
CA ARG A 256 16.00 -10.25 20.78
C ARG A 256 15.92 -11.58 21.52
N GLU A 257 15.03 -11.67 22.51
CA GLU A 257 14.87 -12.86 23.36
C GLU A 257 14.37 -14.06 22.54
N LEU A 258 13.34 -13.86 21.71
CA LEU A 258 12.86 -14.88 20.77
C LEU A 258 14.00 -15.37 19.85
N SER A 259 14.79 -14.45 19.28
CA SER A 259 15.92 -14.82 18.43
C SER A 259 16.97 -15.65 19.18
N HIS A 260 17.28 -15.29 20.43
CA HIS A 260 18.19 -16.05 21.28
C HIS A 260 17.66 -17.47 21.52
N LEU A 261 16.40 -17.60 21.94
CA LEU A 261 15.76 -18.87 22.28
C LEU A 261 15.63 -19.80 21.09
N VAL A 262 15.32 -19.27 19.89
CA VAL A 262 15.26 -20.06 18.66
C VAL A 262 16.66 -20.52 18.26
N ALA A 263 17.66 -19.64 18.34
CA ALA A 263 19.04 -19.98 18.00
C ALA A 263 19.61 -21.12 18.86
N ASP A 264 19.28 -21.14 20.15
CA ASP A 264 19.71 -22.20 21.05
C ASP A 264 19.07 -23.54 20.72
N ARG A 265 17.76 -23.55 20.49
CA ARG A 265 17.06 -24.78 20.13
C ARG A 265 17.49 -25.31 18.77
N ALA A 266 17.72 -24.44 17.78
CA ALA A 266 18.11 -24.84 16.42
C ALA A 266 19.58 -25.28 16.27
N ARG A 267 20.41 -25.10 17.31
CA ARG A 267 21.88 -25.22 17.21
C ARG A 267 22.34 -26.59 16.69
N GLU A 268 21.73 -27.66 17.17
CA GLU A 268 22.19 -29.03 16.91
C GLU A 268 21.68 -29.57 15.56
N PHE A 269 20.45 -29.23 15.16
CA PHE A 269 19.80 -29.81 13.97
C PHE A 269 19.67 -28.84 12.77
N ALA A 270 19.86 -27.54 12.97
CA ALA A 270 19.73 -26.51 11.93
C ALA A 270 20.74 -25.36 12.14
N PRO A 271 22.06 -25.64 12.01
CA PRO A 271 23.13 -24.72 12.42
C PRO A 271 23.16 -23.42 11.61
N GLU A 272 22.78 -23.43 10.34
CA GLU A 272 22.71 -22.22 9.50
C GLU A 272 21.60 -21.26 9.97
N GLN A 273 20.41 -21.80 10.25
CA GLN A 273 19.29 -21.05 10.82
C GLN A 273 19.65 -20.54 12.22
N ALA A 274 20.26 -21.36 13.06
CA ALA A 274 20.75 -20.95 14.36
C ALA A 274 21.72 -19.76 14.26
N ALA A 275 22.67 -19.81 13.32
CA ALA A 275 23.59 -18.71 13.05
C ALA A 275 22.88 -17.43 12.57
N HIS A 276 21.83 -17.57 11.75
CA HIS A 276 20.97 -16.44 11.35
C HIS A 276 20.28 -15.79 12.56
N PHE A 277 19.63 -16.58 13.41
CA PHE A 277 18.97 -16.08 14.62
C PHE A 277 19.97 -15.47 15.63
N ARG A 278 21.20 -16.00 15.75
CA ARG A 278 22.27 -15.36 16.53
C ARG A 278 22.69 -14.00 15.97
N ARG A 279 22.78 -13.86 14.64
CA ARG A 279 23.04 -12.54 14.02
C ARG A 279 21.89 -11.58 14.30
N ARG A 280 20.64 -12.04 14.15
CA ARG A 280 19.43 -11.27 14.45
C ARG A 280 19.42 -10.77 15.90
N GLU A 281 19.69 -11.65 16.87
CA GLU A 281 19.82 -11.28 18.29
C GLU A 281 20.81 -10.13 18.52
N ARG A 282 22.01 -10.20 17.90
CA ARG A 282 23.03 -9.15 18.01
C ARG A 282 22.57 -7.83 17.40
N THR A 283 21.87 -7.89 16.26
CA THR A 283 21.28 -6.71 15.61
C THR A 283 20.27 -6.03 16.54
N TYR A 284 19.34 -6.78 17.12
CA TYR A 284 18.39 -6.23 18.10
C TYR A 284 19.07 -5.69 19.34
N GLY A 285 20.13 -6.34 19.83
CA GLY A 285 20.95 -5.81 20.92
C GLY A 285 21.57 -4.44 20.60
N ALA A 286 22.03 -4.23 19.36
CA ALA A 286 22.54 -2.93 18.91
C ALA A 286 21.44 -1.87 18.82
N LEU A 287 20.25 -2.23 18.31
CA LEU A 287 19.09 -1.34 18.22
C LEU A 287 18.58 -0.92 19.60
N ILE A 288 18.50 -1.85 20.57
CA ILE A 288 18.11 -1.54 21.94
C ILE A 288 19.05 -0.48 22.52
N ARG A 289 20.38 -0.64 22.35
CA ARG A 289 21.36 0.37 22.80
C ARG A 289 21.15 1.71 22.11
N ALA A 290 20.96 1.72 20.79
CA ALA A 290 20.73 2.93 20.02
C ALA A 290 19.40 3.63 20.35
N SER A 291 18.39 2.89 20.78
CA SER A 291 17.09 3.45 21.16
C SER A 291 17.11 4.19 22.50
N ARG A 292 18.14 4.01 23.35
CA ARG A 292 18.23 4.65 24.67
C ARG A 292 18.34 6.16 24.60
N THR A 293 18.93 6.67 23.51
CA THR A 293 19.09 8.12 23.27
C THR A 293 17.87 8.74 22.60
N ALA A 294 16.88 7.93 22.20
CA ALA A 294 15.64 8.40 21.60
C ALA A 294 14.50 8.46 22.63
N ALA A 295 13.52 9.32 22.38
CA ALA A 295 12.31 9.49 23.16
C ALA A 295 11.11 9.67 22.22
N GLY A 296 9.89 9.59 22.75
CA GLY A 296 8.67 9.75 21.96
C GLY A 296 7.52 8.98 22.56
N LEU A 297 6.48 9.69 23.00
CA LEU A 297 5.25 9.11 23.55
C LEU A 297 4.14 9.00 22.51
N ALA A 298 4.30 9.66 21.35
CA ALA A 298 3.36 9.56 20.25
C ALA A 298 3.48 8.21 19.53
N GLY A 299 2.34 7.65 19.12
CA GLY A 299 2.22 6.34 18.49
C GLY A 299 1.56 5.29 19.39
N THR A 300 0.89 4.31 18.78
CA THR A 300 0.30 3.16 19.46
C THR A 300 0.97 1.89 18.94
N GLY A 301 1.28 0.96 19.83
CA GLY A 301 1.97 -0.28 19.49
C GLY A 301 1.82 -1.35 20.56
N ALA A 302 0.77 -1.21 21.39
CA ALA A 302 0.53 -2.08 22.53
C ALA A 302 0.21 -3.51 22.08
N GLU A 303 -0.66 -3.67 21.08
CA GLU A 303 -1.00 -4.98 20.51
C GLU A 303 0.21 -5.68 19.91
N ALA A 304 1.00 -4.97 19.10
CA ALA A 304 2.26 -5.50 18.58
C ALA A 304 3.20 -5.94 19.71
N THR A 305 3.35 -5.11 20.74
CA THR A 305 4.19 -5.45 21.90
C THR A 305 3.69 -6.71 22.60
N LEU A 306 2.38 -6.82 22.80
CA LEU A 306 1.74 -7.98 23.43
C LEU A 306 1.94 -9.25 22.60
N HIS A 307 1.70 -9.20 21.29
CA HIS A 307 1.90 -10.35 20.41
C HIS A 307 3.37 -10.80 20.32
N SER A 308 4.31 -9.85 20.35
CA SER A 308 5.75 -10.15 20.42
C SER A 308 6.13 -10.84 21.74
N ALA A 309 5.61 -10.34 22.87
CA ALA A 309 5.83 -10.96 24.17
C ALA A 309 5.18 -12.35 24.27
N ASP A 310 3.99 -12.51 23.67
CA ASP A 310 3.29 -13.79 23.59
C ASP A 310 4.09 -14.84 22.81
N ALA A 311 4.71 -14.46 21.69
CA ALA A 311 5.57 -15.37 20.91
C ALA A 311 6.73 -15.90 21.76
N THR A 312 7.42 -15.03 22.49
CA THR A 312 8.48 -15.42 23.43
C THR A 312 7.96 -16.32 24.55
N ARG A 313 6.83 -15.95 25.17
CA ARG A 313 6.20 -16.73 26.25
C ARG A 313 5.81 -18.14 25.79
N LEU A 314 5.25 -18.26 24.59
CA LEU A 314 4.87 -19.54 23.98
C LEU A 314 6.09 -20.40 23.68
N LEU A 315 7.17 -19.79 23.18
CA LEU A 315 8.42 -20.50 22.89
C LEU A 315 9.09 -21.05 24.15
N VAL A 316 9.02 -20.31 25.27
CA VAL A 316 9.55 -20.78 26.57
C VAL A 316 8.78 -22.00 27.09
N ARG A 317 7.48 -22.12 26.79
CA ARG A 317 6.66 -23.28 27.19
C ARG A 317 7.04 -24.57 26.46
N ILE A 318 7.75 -24.50 25.34
CA ILE A 318 8.26 -25.69 24.65
C ILE A 318 9.36 -26.33 25.52
N PRO A 319 9.18 -27.59 25.95
CA PRO A 319 10.15 -28.28 26.80
C PRO A 319 11.56 -28.27 26.21
N VAL A 320 12.57 -28.14 27.08
CA VAL A 320 13.97 -28.19 26.67
C VAL A 320 14.26 -29.59 26.09
N GLY A 321 14.79 -29.64 24.87
CA GLY A 321 15.05 -30.90 24.15
C GLY A 321 13.90 -31.40 23.28
N ALA A 322 12.72 -30.78 23.31
CA ALA A 322 11.65 -31.09 22.36
C ALA A 322 12.11 -30.70 20.93
N PRO A 323 12.02 -31.62 19.95
CA PRO A 323 12.45 -31.33 18.58
C PRO A 323 11.55 -30.26 17.97
N LEU A 324 12.16 -29.19 17.44
CA LEU A 324 11.43 -28.24 16.61
C LEU A 324 11.36 -28.79 15.19
N ASN A 325 10.17 -28.79 14.60
CA ASN A 325 9.99 -29.15 13.20
C ASN A 325 10.81 -28.19 12.30
N VAL A 326 11.65 -28.74 11.42
CA VAL A 326 12.49 -27.99 10.47
C VAL A 326 11.65 -27.12 9.53
N GLU A 327 10.47 -27.59 9.12
CA GLU A 327 9.55 -26.81 8.30
C GLU A 327 8.97 -25.62 9.07
N ALA A 328 8.57 -25.84 10.33
CA ALA A 328 8.11 -24.77 11.20
C ALA A 328 9.21 -23.72 11.44
N LEU A 329 10.47 -24.16 11.64
CA LEU A 329 11.61 -23.26 11.77
C LEU A 329 11.87 -22.46 10.49
N ARG A 330 11.71 -23.08 9.31
CA ARG A 330 11.81 -22.38 8.01
C ARG A 330 10.70 -21.34 7.84
N ASN A 331 9.48 -21.68 8.25
CA ASN A 331 8.34 -20.75 8.20
C ASN A 331 8.53 -19.59 9.17
N LEU A 332 9.03 -19.87 10.38
CA LEU A 332 9.42 -18.85 11.34
C LEU A 332 10.53 -17.95 10.79
N ASP A 333 11.58 -18.51 10.16
CA ASP A 333 12.67 -17.72 9.55
C ASP A 333 12.16 -16.76 8.46
N LYS A 334 11.23 -17.22 7.62
CA LYS A 334 10.57 -16.35 6.64
C LYS A 334 9.81 -15.22 7.35
N LEU A 335 9.04 -15.56 8.38
CA LEU A 335 8.15 -14.61 9.04
C LEU A 335 8.95 -13.53 9.80
N VAL A 336 9.99 -13.91 10.54
CA VAL A 336 10.81 -12.94 11.28
C VAL A 336 11.53 -11.95 10.36
N ARG A 337 11.88 -12.32 9.13
CA ARG A 337 12.40 -11.37 8.13
C ARG A 337 11.37 -10.32 7.73
N HIS A 338 10.10 -10.70 7.64
CA HIS A 338 9.02 -9.75 7.38
C HIS A 338 8.81 -8.81 8.57
N VAL A 339 8.91 -9.33 9.80
CA VAL A 339 8.89 -8.52 11.04
C VAL A 339 10.05 -7.54 11.06
N ASP A 340 11.27 -7.97 10.71
CA ASP A 340 12.47 -7.11 10.66
C ASP A 340 12.27 -5.96 9.66
N ASN A 341 11.81 -6.27 8.44
CA ASN A 341 11.51 -5.27 7.42
C ASN A 341 10.42 -4.28 7.87
N ARG A 342 9.35 -4.79 8.50
CA ARG A 342 8.24 -3.96 8.99
C ARG A 342 8.66 -3.07 10.15
N LEU A 343 9.49 -3.57 11.06
CA LEU A 343 10.07 -2.78 12.14
C LEU A 343 11.02 -1.71 11.59
N ALA A 344 11.84 -2.02 10.58
CA ALA A 344 12.66 -1.02 9.90
C ALA A 344 11.79 0.09 9.32
N ALA A 345 10.74 -0.27 8.58
CA ALA A 345 9.80 0.67 7.99
C ALA A 345 9.10 1.54 9.05
N ALA A 346 8.63 0.96 10.15
CA ALA A 346 8.01 1.69 11.25
C ALA A 346 8.99 2.66 11.95
N ILE A 347 10.25 2.25 12.16
CA ILE A 347 11.29 3.12 12.72
C ILE A 347 11.54 4.33 11.82
N GLU A 348 11.63 4.09 10.51
CA GLU A 348 11.86 5.12 9.51
C GLU A 348 10.66 6.06 9.35
N GLN A 349 9.45 5.51 9.31
CA GLN A 349 8.23 6.30 9.28
C GLN A 349 8.17 7.19 10.53
N GLY A 350 8.41 6.64 11.72
CA GLY A 350 8.42 7.42 12.97
C GLY A 350 9.45 8.57 12.98
N PHE A 351 10.58 8.39 12.30
CA PHE A 351 11.54 9.46 12.03
C PHE A 351 10.96 10.51 11.08
N ASN A 352 10.41 10.08 9.94
CA ASN A 352 9.89 10.95 8.89
C ASN A 352 8.72 11.83 9.38
N VAL A 353 7.80 11.27 10.19
CA VAL A 353 6.72 12.04 10.85
C VAL A 353 7.15 12.75 12.13
N ARG A 354 8.42 12.70 12.50
CA ARG A 354 9.03 13.42 13.65
C ARG A 354 8.41 13.08 15.01
N ILE A 355 7.89 11.87 15.18
CA ILE A 355 7.35 11.42 16.46
C ILE A 355 8.45 10.92 17.42
N TYR A 356 9.62 10.56 16.88
CA TYR A 356 10.80 10.20 17.66
C TYR A 356 11.72 11.41 17.84
N LEU A 357 12.10 11.66 19.09
CA LEU A 357 12.90 12.80 19.55
C LEU A 357 14.27 12.31 20.06
N VAL A 358 15.35 13.06 19.83
CA VAL A 358 16.66 12.76 20.42
C VAL A 358 16.77 13.49 21.74
N ARG A 359 17.24 12.79 22.78
CA ARG A 359 17.68 13.41 24.02
C ARG A 359 19.04 14.09 23.80
N SER A 360 19.07 15.42 23.80
CA SER A 360 20.30 16.22 23.77
C SER A 360 20.56 16.81 25.15
N THR A 361 21.79 16.70 25.65
CA THR A 361 22.25 17.42 26.85
C THR A 361 23.06 18.62 26.41
N LEU A 362 22.50 19.82 26.57
CA LEU A 362 23.26 21.05 26.31
C LEU A 362 23.99 21.48 27.59
N PRO A 363 25.30 21.78 27.50
CA PRO A 363 26.00 22.43 28.60
C PRO A 363 25.42 23.84 28.79
N ARG A 364 25.07 24.18 30.02
CA ARG A 364 24.62 25.54 30.38
C ARG A 364 25.86 26.41 30.56
N ILE A 365 25.98 27.47 29.77
CA ILE A 365 26.99 28.52 29.95
C ILE A 365 26.22 29.77 30.36
N ASP A 366 26.26 30.10 31.65
CA ASP A 366 25.72 31.36 32.15
C ASP A 366 26.90 32.36 32.22
N PRO A 367 26.87 33.48 31.49
CA PRO A 367 28.01 34.41 31.40
C PRO A 367 28.29 35.17 32.71
N SER A 368 27.42 35.07 33.71
CA SER A 368 27.52 35.77 35.00
C SER A 368 28.17 34.98 36.14
N ASP A 369 28.39 33.67 36.02
CA ASP A 369 28.81 32.84 37.15
C ASP A 369 30.12 32.10 36.88
N GLY A 370 31.18 32.54 37.55
CA GLY A 370 32.48 31.86 37.54
C GLY A 370 32.37 30.41 38.04
N ASN A 371 32.76 29.46 37.19
CA ASN A 371 33.12 28.07 37.50
C ASN A 371 32.16 27.20 38.34
N LEU A 372 30.86 27.51 38.40
CA LEU A 372 29.89 26.58 38.98
C LEU A 372 29.43 25.54 37.93
N ALA A 373 29.62 24.25 38.23
CA ALA A 373 29.17 23.15 37.39
C ALA A 373 27.63 23.07 37.42
N HIS A 374 26.98 23.53 36.35
CA HIS A 374 25.52 23.47 36.22
C HIS A 374 25.06 22.11 35.70
N GLN A 375 23.94 21.59 36.22
CA GLN A 375 23.31 20.39 35.67
C GLN A 375 22.91 20.63 34.21
N ALA A 376 23.38 19.77 33.30
CA ALA A 376 23.11 19.89 31.87
C ALA A 376 21.60 19.87 31.58
N ARG A 377 21.13 20.82 30.77
CA ARG A 377 19.71 20.88 30.38
C ARG A 377 19.45 19.79 29.34
N VAL A 378 18.46 18.95 29.61
CA VAL A 378 17.97 17.97 28.64
C VAL A 378 16.95 18.63 27.73
N ILE A 379 17.21 18.62 26.42
CA ILE A 379 16.28 19.08 25.38
C ILE A 379 15.94 17.89 24.48
N TYR A 380 14.68 17.80 24.07
CA TYR A 380 14.20 16.82 23.11
C TYR A 380 14.01 17.50 21.75
N GLU A 381 14.88 17.20 20.80
CA GLU A 381 14.80 17.72 19.43
C GLU A 381 14.25 16.64 18.50
N PRO A 382 13.39 16.97 17.52
CA PRO A 382 13.03 16.03 16.47
C PRO A 382 14.28 15.43 15.84
N LEU A 383 14.30 14.11 15.64
CA LEU A 383 15.37 13.41 14.93
C LEU A 383 15.47 13.97 13.49
N GLN A 384 16.31 14.98 13.23
CA GLN A 384 16.45 15.60 11.90
C GLN A 384 17.81 15.37 11.24
N ARG A 385 18.79 14.81 11.94
CA ARG A 385 20.13 14.55 11.38
C ARG A 385 20.56 13.11 11.62
N GLU A 386 20.80 12.37 10.54
CA GLU A 386 21.29 10.98 10.53
C GLU A 386 22.56 10.80 11.37
N GLY A 387 23.40 11.83 11.48
CA GLY A 387 24.61 11.82 12.31
C GLY A 387 24.39 11.83 13.83
N ARG A 388 23.17 12.13 14.32
CA ARG A 388 22.84 12.13 15.76
C ARG A 388 21.96 10.95 16.19
N ALA A 389 21.59 10.07 15.25
CA ALA A 389 20.59 9.04 15.46
C ALA A 389 21.07 7.66 15.01
N PRO A 390 21.85 6.94 15.85
CA PRO A 390 22.33 5.60 15.50
C PRO A 390 21.20 4.62 15.21
N LEU A 391 19.99 4.86 15.72
CA LEU A 391 18.84 3.97 15.56
C LEU A 391 18.36 3.84 14.11
N ILE A 392 18.19 4.95 13.38
CA ILE A 392 17.71 4.92 11.99
C ILE A 392 18.76 4.32 11.05
N ALA A 393 20.03 4.70 11.24
CA ALA A 393 21.14 4.16 10.46
C ALA A 393 21.26 2.64 10.64
N LEU A 394 21.17 2.16 11.89
CA LEU A 394 21.20 0.73 12.19
C LEU A 394 19.99 -0.02 11.64
N ALA A 395 18.78 0.56 11.72
CA ALA A 395 17.59 -0.06 11.16
C ALA A 395 17.72 -0.24 9.64
N ARG A 396 18.13 0.82 8.92
CA ARG A 396 18.35 0.77 7.47
C ARG A 396 19.45 -0.21 7.06
N GLN A 397 20.55 -0.26 7.81
CA GLN A 397 21.70 -1.10 7.46
C GLN A 397 21.53 -2.58 7.85
N ARG A 398 20.79 -2.86 8.93
CA ARG A 398 20.81 -4.19 9.57
C ARG A 398 19.46 -4.88 9.71
N LEU A 399 18.34 -4.16 9.62
CA LEU A 399 17.00 -4.78 9.61
C LEU A 399 16.42 -4.91 8.21
N ARG A 400 16.77 -4.00 7.28
CA ARG A 400 16.36 -4.15 5.88
C ARG A 400 17.03 -5.38 5.30
N THR A 401 16.23 -6.39 4.99
CA THR A 401 16.64 -7.41 4.04
C THR A 401 16.62 -6.81 2.64
N VAL A 402 17.54 -7.25 1.76
CA VAL A 402 17.44 -6.90 0.34
C VAL A 402 16.06 -7.33 -0.12
N PRO A 403 15.24 -6.44 -0.71
CA PRO A 403 13.91 -6.81 -1.15
C PRO A 403 14.05 -7.98 -2.11
N VAL A 404 13.56 -9.15 -1.70
CA VAL A 404 13.43 -10.28 -2.62
C VAL A 404 12.50 -9.79 -3.71
N ARG A 405 12.93 -9.83 -4.97
CA ARG A 405 12.04 -9.58 -6.10
C ARG A 405 11.12 -10.78 -6.17
N LEU A 406 9.92 -10.61 -5.65
CA LEU A 406 8.88 -11.62 -5.76
C LEU A 406 8.40 -11.65 -7.20
N ALA A 407 8.05 -12.84 -7.68
CA ALA A 407 7.24 -12.94 -8.89
C ALA A 407 5.90 -12.23 -8.65
N ALA A 408 5.30 -11.74 -9.73
CA ALA A 408 3.94 -11.21 -9.67
C ALA A 408 3.00 -12.29 -9.09
N PRO A 409 2.14 -11.95 -8.10
CA PRO A 409 1.13 -12.87 -7.63
C PRO A 409 0.09 -13.08 -8.73
N GLY A 410 -0.28 -14.34 -8.97
CA GLY A 410 -1.26 -14.72 -9.98
C GLY A 410 -0.96 -14.09 -11.35
N ASP A 411 -1.96 -13.43 -11.94
CA ASP A 411 -1.90 -12.89 -13.29
C ASP A 411 -1.51 -11.39 -13.32
N ALA A 412 -1.00 -10.80 -12.24
CA ALA A 412 -0.78 -9.34 -12.13
C ALA A 412 0.18 -8.76 -13.20
N ALA A 413 1.07 -9.57 -13.77
CA ALA A 413 1.89 -9.15 -14.93
C ALA A 413 1.10 -9.19 -16.25
N ILE A 414 0.25 -10.21 -16.42
CA ILE A 414 -0.60 -10.42 -17.60
C ILE A 414 -1.66 -9.32 -17.66
N THR A 415 -2.39 -9.08 -16.56
CA THR A 415 -3.44 -8.05 -16.50
C THR A 415 -2.91 -6.65 -16.85
N ARG A 416 -1.68 -6.29 -16.44
CA ARG A 416 -1.04 -5.03 -16.85
C ARG A 416 -0.72 -4.98 -18.34
N ALA A 417 -0.19 -6.07 -18.89
CA ALA A 417 0.16 -6.14 -20.30
C ALA A 417 -1.09 -6.06 -21.19
N ASP A 418 -2.12 -6.85 -20.86
CA ASP A 418 -3.39 -6.89 -21.60
C ASP A 418 -4.12 -5.55 -21.51
N PHE A 419 -4.14 -4.92 -20.33
CA PHE A 419 -4.76 -3.62 -20.16
C PHE A 419 -4.07 -2.52 -20.97
N ARG A 420 -2.73 -2.49 -20.99
CA ARG A 420 -1.97 -1.57 -21.84
C ARG A 420 -2.22 -1.80 -23.32
N ALA A 421 -2.31 -3.06 -23.74
CA ALA A 421 -2.68 -3.41 -25.10
C ALA A 421 -4.09 -2.88 -25.43
N ALA A 422 -5.06 -3.05 -24.54
CA ALA A 422 -6.43 -2.56 -24.72
C ALA A 422 -6.53 -1.03 -24.82
N ILE A 423 -5.74 -0.28 -24.02
CA ILE A 423 -5.66 1.20 -24.10
C ILE A 423 -5.09 1.64 -25.46
N ASN A 424 -4.02 0.99 -25.91
CA ASN A 424 -3.29 1.36 -27.12
C ASN A 424 -3.96 0.87 -28.41
N HIS A 425 -4.88 -0.09 -28.31
CA HIS A 425 -5.66 -0.59 -29.44
C HIS A 425 -6.67 0.47 -29.91
N ARG A 426 -6.19 1.53 -30.56
CA ARG A 426 -7.01 2.41 -31.42
C ARG A 426 -7.53 1.57 -32.58
N GLN A 427 -8.84 1.61 -32.79
CA GLN A 427 -9.46 1.14 -34.03
C GLN A 427 -8.66 1.68 -35.22
N ARG A 428 -8.22 0.80 -36.13
CA ARG A 428 -7.89 1.21 -37.49
C ARG A 428 -9.10 1.99 -37.99
N ARG A 429 -8.92 3.30 -38.16
CA ARG A 429 -9.83 4.14 -38.94
C ARG A 429 -9.97 3.41 -40.28
N ASN A 430 -11.18 2.97 -40.64
CA ASN A 430 -11.44 2.56 -42.02
C ASN A 430 -10.99 3.73 -42.90
N PRO A 431 -10.06 3.53 -43.85
CA PRO A 431 -9.86 4.54 -44.87
C PRO A 431 -11.21 4.75 -45.57
N GLU A 432 -11.50 6.02 -45.82
CA GLU A 432 -12.71 6.55 -46.40
C GLU A 432 -13.25 5.65 -47.52
N ILE A 433 -14.49 5.20 -47.38
CA ILE A 433 -15.29 4.80 -48.54
C ILE A 433 -15.76 6.11 -49.15
N SER A 434 -15.04 6.57 -50.19
CA SER A 434 -15.56 7.55 -51.13
C SER A 434 -16.73 6.92 -51.90
N PHE A 435 -17.89 7.56 -51.84
CA PHE A 435 -18.82 7.69 -52.96
C PHE A 435 -19.44 9.08 -52.91
#